data_AF-A0A9E2G4C6-F1
#
_entry.id   AF-A0A9E2G4C6-F1
#
_cell.length_a   1.000
_cell.length_b   1.000
_cell.length_c   1.000
_cell.angle_alpha   90.00
_cell.angle_beta   90.00
_cell.angle_gamma   90.00
#
_symmetry.space_group_name_H-M   'P 1'
#
loop_
_entity.id
_entity.type
_entity.pdbx_description
1 polymer ?
#
loop_
_entity_poly.entity_id
_entity_poly.type
_entity_poly.pdbx_seq_one_letter_code
_entity_poly.pdbx_strand_id
1 'polypeptide(L)'
;MLPGILLFLGACQDLKEYRGTWTGKVEQSRLVRRGIDICARMDIEIRQIGASTLDATLTLRRDPDAAVCSSDLADEGVVMALPSASVTLAPVPEILNDALANLEIEGEPLFTHMSWIRLSDVPFMVFLTVYRNDRLEVRLTGPDAYAFFKLSRAGD
;
A
#
# COMPACT_ATOMS: atom_id res chain seq x y z
N MET A 1 -20.82 -37.70 29.95
CA MET A 1 -19.69 -36.86 29.48
C MET A 1 -19.72 -36.89 27.97
N LEU A 2 -20.19 -35.81 27.33
CA LEU A 2 -20.14 -35.67 25.88
C LEU A 2 -18.77 -35.08 25.50
N PRO A 3 -18.03 -35.68 24.55
CA PRO A 3 -16.78 -35.10 24.10
C PRO A 3 -17.10 -33.82 23.32
N GLY A 4 -16.65 -32.69 23.83
CA GLY A 4 -16.73 -31.41 23.12
C GLY A 4 -15.83 -31.48 21.89
N ILE A 5 -16.44 -31.49 20.70
CA ILE A 5 -15.75 -31.36 19.42
C ILE A 5 -15.25 -29.91 19.34
N LEU A 6 -13.95 -29.72 19.54
CA LEU A 6 -13.26 -28.47 19.21
C LEU A 6 -13.14 -28.37 17.68
N LEU A 7 -14.09 -27.66 17.07
CA LEU A 7 -14.01 -27.19 15.69
C LEU A 7 -12.94 -26.08 15.60
N PHE A 8 -11.68 -26.47 15.44
CA PHE A 8 -10.65 -25.55 14.94
C PHE A 8 -10.91 -25.31 13.45
N LEU A 9 -11.81 -24.38 13.14
CA LEU A 9 -11.86 -23.75 11.83
C LEU A 9 -10.63 -22.83 11.74
N GLY A 10 -9.47 -23.42 11.45
CA GLY A 10 -8.33 -22.67 10.98
C GLY A 10 -8.70 -22.05 9.65
N ALA A 11 -9.29 -20.85 9.67
CA ALA A 11 -9.39 -19.99 8.51
C ALA A 11 -7.97 -19.57 8.14
N CYS A 12 -7.24 -20.48 7.50
CA CYS A 12 -6.01 -20.19 6.81
C CYS A 12 -6.42 -19.37 5.61
N GLN A 13 -6.46 -18.04 5.77
CA GLN A 13 -6.81 -17.14 4.70
C GLN A 13 -5.82 -17.36 3.54
N ASP A 14 -6.29 -17.81 2.38
CA ASP A 14 -5.41 -18.09 1.25
C ASP A 14 -4.95 -16.76 0.69
N LEU A 15 -3.63 -16.51 0.69
CA LEU A 15 -3.06 -15.27 0.16
C LEU A 15 -3.39 -15.03 -1.31
N LYS A 16 -3.77 -16.06 -2.05
CA LYS A 16 -4.30 -15.93 -3.42
C LYS A 16 -5.56 -15.06 -3.49
N GLU A 17 -6.33 -14.97 -2.41
CA GLU A 17 -7.49 -14.07 -2.33
C GLU A 17 -7.08 -12.63 -2.58
N TYR A 18 -5.86 -12.22 -2.24
CA TYR A 18 -5.37 -10.84 -2.45
C TYR A 18 -4.93 -10.53 -3.89
N ARG A 19 -5.01 -11.48 -4.82
CA ARG A 19 -4.72 -11.23 -6.23
C ARG A 19 -5.79 -10.36 -6.88
N GLY A 20 -5.40 -9.64 -7.92
CA GLY A 20 -6.26 -8.72 -8.67
C GLY A 20 -5.91 -7.27 -8.44
N THR A 21 -6.82 -6.38 -8.83
CA THR A 21 -6.62 -4.93 -8.77
C THR A 21 -7.21 -4.37 -7.49
N TRP A 22 -6.40 -3.58 -6.78
CA TRP A 22 -6.78 -2.84 -5.60
C TRP A 22 -6.53 -1.36 -5.83
N THR A 23 -7.37 -0.51 -5.25
CA THR A 23 -7.38 0.92 -5.52
C THR A 23 -7.66 1.71 -4.26
N GLY A 24 -7.09 2.90 -4.14
CA GLY A 24 -7.34 3.76 -2.99
C GLY A 24 -6.83 5.18 -3.21
N LYS A 25 -7.53 6.13 -2.61
CA LYS A 25 -7.12 7.54 -2.58
C LYS A 25 -6.04 7.71 -1.53
N VAL A 26 -5.16 8.69 -1.73
CA VAL A 26 -4.24 9.10 -0.68
C VAL A 26 -5.01 9.62 0.52
N GLU A 27 -4.54 9.32 1.72
CA GLU A 27 -5.09 9.88 2.94
C GLU A 27 -4.88 11.40 2.96
N GLN A 28 -5.94 12.15 3.20
CA GLN A 28 -5.94 13.60 3.01
C GLN A 28 -5.28 14.32 4.19
N SER A 29 -5.28 13.70 5.37
CA SER A 29 -4.69 14.24 6.59
C SER A 29 -3.20 14.56 6.40
N ARG A 30 -2.81 15.80 6.74
CA ARG A 30 -1.41 16.26 6.72
C ARG A 30 -0.50 15.54 7.72
N LEU A 31 -1.07 14.82 8.69
CA LEU A 31 -0.29 14.03 9.64
C LEU A 31 0.33 12.77 9.00
N VAL A 32 -0.26 12.29 7.90
CA VAL A 32 0.13 11.04 7.22
C VAL A 32 0.28 11.22 5.72
N ARG A 33 0.47 12.46 5.28
CA ARG A 33 0.74 12.84 3.90
C ARG A 33 1.61 14.10 3.85
N ARG A 34 2.66 14.05 3.04
CA ARG A 34 3.58 15.17 2.77
C ARG A 34 4.15 15.02 1.37
N GLY A 35 4.24 16.12 0.62
CA GLY A 35 4.90 16.13 -0.69
C GLY A 35 4.18 15.32 -1.79
N ILE A 36 3.00 14.77 -1.51
CA ILE A 36 2.13 14.07 -2.46
C ILE A 36 0.80 14.81 -2.54
N ASP A 37 0.31 15.01 -3.77
CA ASP A 37 -0.94 15.72 -4.07
C ASP A 37 -2.16 15.00 -3.44
N ILE A 38 -3.11 15.73 -2.86
CA ILE A 38 -4.34 15.18 -2.27
C ILE A 38 -5.24 14.44 -3.27
N CYS A 39 -5.08 14.72 -4.57
CA CYS A 39 -5.79 13.99 -5.61
C CYS A 39 -5.08 12.70 -6.02
N ALA A 40 -3.99 12.31 -5.37
CA ALA A 40 -3.31 11.08 -5.70
C ALA A 40 -4.21 9.87 -5.44
N ARG A 41 -4.25 8.97 -6.42
CA ARG A 41 -4.86 7.65 -6.35
C ARG A 41 -3.82 6.62 -6.72
N MET A 42 -3.80 5.56 -5.92
CA MET A 42 -2.98 4.38 -6.17
C MET A 42 -3.85 3.26 -6.69
N ASP A 43 -3.36 2.59 -7.71
CA ASP A 43 -3.82 1.26 -8.10
C ASP A 43 -2.66 0.29 -7.96
N ILE A 44 -2.93 -0.92 -7.48
CA ILE A 44 -1.97 -2.00 -7.46
C ILE A 44 -2.62 -3.23 -8.07
N GLU A 45 -1.99 -3.77 -9.10
CA GLU A 45 -2.34 -5.04 -9.69
C GLU A 45 -1.43 -6.11 -9.10
N ILE A 46 -1.98 -7.01 -8.31
CA ILE A 46 -1.24 -8.11 -7.66
C ILE A 46 -1.46 -9.39 -8.46
N ARG A 47 -0.42 -9.86 -9.15
CA ARG A 47 -0.45 -11.11 -9.92
C ARG A 47 -0.08 -12.30 -9.04
N GLN A 48 0.89 -12.12 -8.15
CA GLN A 48 1.30 -13.13 -7.17
C GLN A 48 1.66 -12.48 -5.84
N ILE A 49 1.21 -13.10 -4.75
CA ILE A 49 1.55 -12.71 -3.39
C ILE A 49 1.68 -13.94 -2.50
N GLY A 50 2.69 -13.91 -1.65
CA GLY A 50 3.01 -14.92 -0.66
C GLY A 50 3.86 -14.30 0.44
N ALA A 51 4.25 -15.08 1.46
CA ALA A 51 5.06 -14.57 2.56
C ALA A 51 6.43 -13.99 2.12
N SER A 52 7.03 -14.53 1.06
CA SER A 52 8.33 -14.10 0.52
C SER A 52 8.30 -13.72 -0.96
N THR A 53 7.16 -13.84 -1.62
CA THR A 53 7.02 -13.57 -3.07
C THR A 53 6.03 -12.45 -3.29
N LEU A 54 6.39 -11.46 -4.11
CA LEU A 54 5.52 -10.41 -4.58
C LEU A 54 5.77 -10.17 -6.07
N ASP A 55 4.73 -10.33 -6.89
CA ASP A 55 4.67 -9.80 -8.25
C ASP A 55 3.45 -8.88 -8.32
N ALA A 56 3.72 -7.58 -8.32
CA ALA A 56 2.70 -6.55 -8.39
C ALA A 56 3.17 -5.36 -9.21
N THR A 57 2.23 -4.68 -9.87
CA THR A 57 2.48 -3.41 -10.55
C THR A 57 1.70 -2.32 -9.83
N LEU A 58 2.41 -1.30 -9.35
CA LEU A 58 1.84 -0.13 -8.72
C LEU A 58 1.72 0.98 -9.76
N THR A 59 0.54 1.59 -9.86
CA THR A 59 0.29 2.79 -10.66
C THR A 59 -0.14 3.93 -9.74
N LEU A 60 0.59 5.04 -9.77
CA LEU A 60 0.18 6.28 -9.11
C LEU A 60 -0.35 7.23 -10.18
N ARG A 61 -1.53 7.82 -9.96
CA ARG A 61 -2.17 8.75 -10.89
C ARG A 61 -3.04 9.77 -10.16
N ARG A 62 -3.50 10.79 -10.87
CA ARG A 62 -4.55 11.69 -10.39
C ARG A 62 -5.90 10.95 -10.37
N ASP A 63 -6.65 11.10 -9.29
CA ASP A 63 -8.03 10.64 -9.16
C ASP A 63 -8.92 11.48 -10.08
N PRO A 64 -9.59 10.87 -11.09
CA PRO A 64 -10.42 11.61 -12.03
C PRO A 64 -11.64 12.26 -11.36
N ASP A 65 -12.07 11.71 -10.23
CA ASP A 65 -13.26 12.16 -9.48
C ASP A 65 -12.91 13.16 -8.36
N ALA A 66 -11.65 13.60 -8.26
CA ALA A 66 -11.24 14.57 -7.25
C ALA A 66 -11.78 15.97 -7.56
N ALA A 67 -12.57 16.53 -6.63
CA ALA A 67 -13.10 17.87 -6.75
C ALA A 67 -12.07 18.97 -6.42
N VAL A 68 -11.06 18.66 -5.60
CA VAL A 68 -10.03 19.62 -5.14
C VAL A 68 -8.68 18.90 -5.14
N CYS A 69 -7.67 19.54 -5.74
CA CYS A 69 -6.28 19.08 -5.76
C CYS A 69 -5.40 19.99 -4.89
N SER A 70 -4.16 19.58 -4.61
CA SER A 70 -3.25 20.40 -3.79
C SER A 70 -2.91 21.73 -4.46
N SER A 71 -2.97 21.80 -5.81
CA SER A 71 -2.82 23.06 -6.56
C SER A 71 -3.89 24.11 -6.26
N ASP A 72 -5.04 23.69 -5.75
CA ASP A 72 -6.18 24.56 -5.47
C ASP A 72 -6.16 25.09 -4.03
N LEU A 73 -5.18 24.68 -3.23
CA LEU A 73 -5.06 24.97 -1.80
C LEU A 73 -3.82 25.82 -1.52
N ALA A 74 -3.99 26.92 -0.79
CA ALA A 74 -2.90 27.87 -0.51
C ALA A 74 -1.81 27.33 0.44
N ASP A 75 -2.15 26.37 1.31
CA ASP A 75 -1.29 25.96 2.43
C ASP A 75 -0.72 24.53 2.29
N GLU A 76 -0.79 23.91 1.12
CA GLU A 76 -0.33 22.52 0.90
C GLU A 76 1.20 22.39 0.73
N GLY A 77 1.90 23.50 0.51
CA GLY A 77 3.33 23.50 0.23
C GLY A 77 3.67 22.88 -1.15
N VAL A 78 4.93 22.50 -1.34
CA VAL A 78 5.39 21.89 -2.60
C VAL A 78 4.94 20.43 -2.63
N VAL A 79 4.15 20.08 -3.64
CA VAL A 79 3.75 18.69 -3.92
C VAL A 79 4.40 18.19 -5.20
N MET A 80 4.72 16.90 -5.21
CA MET A 80 5.18 16.22 -6.42
C MET A 80 4.07 16.24 -7.48
N ALA A 81 4.40 16.72 -8.68
CA ALA A 81 3.54 16.52 -9.84
C ALA A 81 3.43 15.02 -10.08
N LEU A 82 2.22 14.47 -10.02
CA LEU A 82 1.98 13.04 -10.21
C LEU A 82 2.14 12.67 -11.69
N PRO A 83 3.24 12.05 -12.14
CA PRO A 83 3.18 11.33 -13.40
C PRO A 83 2.17 10.19 -13.23
N SER A 84 1.40 9.88 -14.26
CA SER A 84 0.81 8.54 -14.36
C SER A 84 1.96 7.56 -14.56
N ALA A 85 2.51 7.06 -13.46
CA ALA A 85 3.68 6.18 -13.47
C ALA A 85 3.30 4.80 -12.96
N SER A 86 3.63 3.79 -13.75
CA SER A 86 3.49 2.38 -13.39
C SER A 86 4.87 1.79 -13.12
N VAL A 87 5.05 1.17 -11.96
CA VAL A 87 6.31 0.54 -11.55
C VAL A 87 6.03 -0.85 -11.01
N THR A 88 6.82 -1.82 -11.46
CA THR A 88 6.76 -3.18 -10.90
C THR A 88 7.44 -3.20 -9.53
N LEU A 89 6.75 -3.75 -8.54
CA LEU A 89 7.29 -3.97 -7.22
C LEU A 89 8.18 -5.22 -7.26
N ALA A 90 9.46 -5.04 -6.94
CA ALA A 90 10.38 -6.14 -6.67
C ALA A 90 10.66 -6.16 -5.16
N PRO A 91 10.53 -7.31 -4.48
CA PRO A 91 10.86 -7.41 -3.07
C PRO A 91 12.35 -7.11 -2.86
N VAL A 92 12.68 -6.40 -1.78
CA VAL A 92 14.08 -6.13 -1.43
C VAL A 92 14.73 -7.44 -0.94
N PRO A 93 15.79 -7.95 -1.61
CA PRO A 93 16.46 -9.16 -1.15
C PRO A 93 17.07 -8.95 0.23
N GLU A 94 17.02 -9.98 1.08
CA GLU A 94 17.75 -10.11 2.36
C GLU A 94 17.34 -9.21 3.55
N ILE A 95 16.60 -8.11 3.37
CA ILE A 95 16.17 -7.23 4.50
C ILE A 95 14.96 -7.78 5.29
N LEU A 96 14.42 -8.94 4.89
CA LEU A 96 13.21 -9.54 5.47
C LEU A 96 13.25 -9.80 6.98
N ASN A 97 14.38 -9.62 7.69
CA ASN A 97 14.49 -9.93 9.11
C ASN A 97 15.07 -8.87 10.06
N ASP A 98 15.70 -7.77 9.61
CA ASP A 98 16.55 -6.99 10.53
C ASP A 98 16.14 -5.52 10.75
N ALA A 99 15.85 -4.74 9.70
CA ALA A 99 15.66 -3.29 9.88
C ALA A 99 14.23 -2.86 10.29
N LEU A 100 13.22 -3.72 10.06
CA LEU A 100 11.80 -3.37 10.22
C LEU A 100 11.02 -4.33 11.13
N ALA A 101 11.69 -5.32 11.73
CA ALA A 101 11.07 -6.23 12.70
C ALA A 101 10.47 -5.51 13.93
N ASN A 102 10.87 -4.25 14.15
CA ASN A 102 10.36 -3.37 15.20
C ASN A 102 9.36 -2.31 14.73
N LEU A 103 8.90 -2.36 13.47
CA LEU A 103 7.85 -1.45 13.02
C LEU A 103 6.50 -1.96 13.55
N GLU A 104 6.04 -1.40 14.67
CA GLU A 104 4.71 -1.66 15.19
C GLU A 104 3.68 -1.08 14.23
N ILE A 105 3.03 -1.95 13.46
CA ILE A 105 1.90 -1.60 12.61
C ILE A 105 0.64 -1.87 13.43
N GLU A 106 -0.13 -0.82 13.73
CA GLU A 106 -1.40 -0.95 14.45
C GLU A 106 -2.37 -1.90 13.71
N GLY A 107 -2.82 -2.96 14.41
CA GLY A 107 -3.72 -3.99 13.91
C GLY A 107 -3.11 -5.40 14.01
N GLU A 108 -3.74 -6.36 13.33
CA GLU A 108 -3.21 -7.72 13.15
C GLU A 108 -2.77 -7.93 11.68
N PRO A 109 -1.63 -7.34 11.26
CA PRO A 109 -1.12 -7.56 9.92
C PRO A 109 -0.70 -9.03 9.73
N LEU A 110 -0.97 -9.57 8.55
CA LEU A 110 -0.49 -10.89 8.15
C LEU A 110 1.00 -10.82 7.78
N PHE A 111 1.40 -9.81 7.02
CA PHE A 111 2.79 -9.48 6.67
C PHE A 111 2.88 -8.12 5.98
N THR A 112 4.11 -7.60 5.85
CA THR A 112 4.43 -6.41 5.07
C THR A 112 5.54 -6.73 4.07
N HIS A 113 5.29 -6.46 2.79
CA HIS A 113 6.33 -6.45 1.77
C HIS A 113 6.96 -5.07 1.66
N MET A 114 8.27 -5.07 1.43
CA MET A 114 9.04 -3.86 1.15
C MET A 114 9.62 -3.93 -0.26
N SER A 115 9.49 -2.84 -1.01
CA SER A 115 10.03 -2.70 -2.37
C SER A 115 10.62 -1.32 -2.60
N TRP A 116 11.70 -1.24 -3.36
CA TRP A 116 12.22 0.02 -3.89
C TRP A 116 11.60 0.30 -5.25
N ILE A 117 11.10 1.52 -5.44
CA ILE A 117 10.62 2.02 -6.74
C ILE A 117 11.28 3.35 -7.07
N ARG A 118 11.19 3.77 -8.33
CA ARG A 118 11.50 5.14 -8.74
C ARG A 118 10.28 5.76 -9.39
N LEU A 119 9.86 6.92 -8.89
CA LEU A 119 8.79 7.74 -9.47
C LEU A 119 9.44 9.04 -9.95
N SER A 120 9.39 9.33 -11.25
CA SER A 120 10.11 10.47 -11.86
C SER A 120 11.58 10.55 -11.41
N ASP A 121 12.29 9.42 -11.45
CA ASP A 121 13.69 9.27 -11.00
C ASP A 121 13.95 9.50 -9.50
N VAL A 122 12.92 9.85 -8.72
CA VAL A 122 13.01 9.96 -7.26
C VAL A 122 12.83 8.58 -6.64
N PRO A 123 13.76 8.12 -5.77
CA PRO A 123 13.64 6.82 -5.12
C PRO A 123 12.57 6.86 -4.01
N PHE A 124 11.75 5.83 -3.97
CA PHE A 124 10.78 5.60 -2.91
C PHE A 124 10.89 4.18 -2.40
N MET A 125 10.64 4.03 -1.10
CA MET A 125 10.39 2.75 -0.47
C MET A 125 8.87 2.57 -0.30
N VAL A 126 8.39 1.43 -0.75
CA VAL A 126 6.99 1.01 -0.72
C VAL A 126 6.85 -0.03 0.39
N PHE A 127 5.90 0.19 1.29
CA PHE A 127 5.46 -0.81 2.25
C PHE A 127 4.05 -1.25 1.87
N LEU A 128 3.91 -2.48 1.38
CA LEU A 128 2.61 -3.10 1.13
C LEU A 128 2.27 -3.99 2.34
N THR A 129 1.35 -3.54 3.18
CA THR A 129 0.89 -4.29 4.35
C THR A 129 -0.41 -4.98 4.04
N VAL A 130 -0.44 -6.29 4.29
CA VAL A 130 -1.62 -7.14 4.16
C VAL A 130 -2.17 -7.42 5.54
N TYR A 131 -3.45 -7.16 5.76
CA TYR A 131 -4.15 -7.47 7.01
C TYR A 131 -5.17 -8.58 6.77
N ARG A 132 -5.72 -9.15 7.85
CA ARG A 132 -6.93 -9.98 7.73
C ARG A 132 -8.11 -9.16 7.19
N ASN A 133 -9.13 -9.86 6.68
CA ASN A 133 -10.41 -9.30 6.22
C ASN A 133 -10.30 -8.35 5.01
N ASP A 134 -9.51 -8.73 4.00
CA ASP A 134 -9.45 -8.04 2.70
C ASP A 134 -9.05 -6.55 2.80
N ARG A 135 -8.12 -6.24 3.71
CA ARG A 135 -7.56 -4.90 3.85
C ARG A 135 -6.11 -4.91 3.38
N LEU A 136 -5.84 -4.05 2.39
CA LEU A 136 -4.50 -3.73 1.94
C LEU A 136 -4.18 -2.27 2.23
N GLU A 137 -2.95 -2.01 2.66
CA GLU A 137 -2.44 -0.66 2.83
C GLU A 137 -1.10 -0.50 2.16
N VAL A 138 -0.88 0.68 1.61
CA VAL A 138 0.41 1.06 1.05
C VAL A 138 0.90 2.34 1.70
N ARG A 139 2.15 2.30 2.17
CA ARG A 139 2.91 3.51 2.53
C ARG A 139 4.00 3.73 1.50
N LEU A 140 4.12 4.96 1.02
CA LEU A 140 5.24 5.43 0.20
C LEU A 140 6.08 6.37 1.05
N THR A 141 7.38 6.14 1.10
CA THR A 141 8.34 7.07 1.72
C THR A 141 9.48 7.35 0.77
N GLY A 142 9.73 8.63 0.51
CA GLY A 142 10.86 9.14 -0.25
C GLY A 142 11.59 10.23 0.54
N PRO A 143 12.60 10.88 -0.04
CA PRO A 143 13.40 11.90 0.64
C PRO A 143 12.57 13.05 1.25
N ASP A 144 11.59 13.57 0.50
CA ASP A 144 10.77 14.72 0.88
C ASP A 144 9.26 14.43 0.81
N ALA A 145 8.89 13.17 0.66
CA ALA A 145 7.51 12.76 0.42
C ALA A 145 7.13 11.54 1.24
N TYR A 146 5.92 11.59 1.80
CA TYR A 146 5.28 10.49 2.51
C TYR A 146 3.81 10.43 2.10
N ALA A 147 3.29 9.24 1.85
CA ALA A 147 1.88 9.06 1.59
C ALA A 147 1.38 7.72 2.10
N PHE A 148 0.15 7.72 2.59
CA PHE A 148 -0.57 6.54 3.03
C PHE A 148 -1.81 6.33 2.15
N PHE A 149 -2.02 5.08 1.74
CA PHE A 149 -3.16 4.66 0.94
C PHE A 149 -3.80 3.45 1.61
N LYS A 150 -5.09 3.56 1.91
CA LYS A 150 -5.93 2.41 2.27
C LYS A 150 -6.62 1.92 1.00
N LEU A 151 -6.38 0.67 0.62
CA LEU A 151 -6.84 0.12 -0.64
C LEU A 151 -8.07 -0.78 -0.42
N SER A 152 -9.02 -0.69 -1.34
CA SER A 152 -10.13 -1.61 -1.51
C SER A 152 -10.02 -2.31 -2.86
N ARG A 153 -10.74 -3.41 -3.04
CA ARG A 153 -10.77 -4.12 -4.31
C ARG A 153 -11.42 -3.22 -5.37
N ALA A 154 -10.86 -3.22 -6.59
CA ALA A 154 -11.45 -2.47 -7.69
C ALA A 154 -12.80 -3.09 -8.08
N GLY A 155 -13.88 -2.30 -8.01
CA GLY A 155 -15.24 -2.73 -8.36
C GLY A 155 -16.17 -2.97 -7.18
N ASP A 156 -15.66 -2.89 -5.94
CA ASP A 156 -16.45 -2.76 -4.70
C ASP A 156 -16.66 -1.28 -4.36
#